data_AF-A0A8T5TBK0-F1
#
_entry.id   AF-A0A8T5TBK0-F1
#
_cell.length_a   1.000
_cell.length_b   1.000
_cell.length_c   1.000
_cell.angle_alpha   90.00
_cell.angle_beta   90.00
_cell.angle_gamma   90.00
#
_symmetry.space_group_name_H-M   'P 1'
#
loop_
_entity.id
_entity.type
_entity.pdbx_description
1 polymer ?
#
loop_
_entity_poly.entity_id
_entity_poly.type
_entity_poly.pdbx_seq_one_letter_code
_entity_poly.pdbx_strand_id
1 'polypeptide(L)' 'MSKAKLKILLFYPVNIEIQDFIQKFTKKRFNTNYKSTVGVDILNKEVEYEHGEVATLSIWDIRGQ' A
#
# COMPACT_ATOMS: atom_id res chain seq x y z
N MET A 1 19.68 2.27 -13.53
CA MET A 1 19.06 2.21 -12.19
C MET A 1 17.71 1.52 -12.35
N SER A 2 17.62 0.23 -12.02
CA SER A 2 16.37 -0.53 -12.13
C SER A 2 15.43 -0.08 -11.02
N LYS A 3 14.38 0.67 -11.34
CA LYS A 3 13.32 0.99 -10.37
C LYS A 3 12.54 -0.29 -10.07
N ALA A 4 12.87 -0.95 -8.96
CA ALA A 4 12.15 -2.14 -8.52
C ALA A 4 10.71 -1.75 -8.13
N LYS A 5 9.72 -2.53 -8.58
CA LYS A 5 8.32 -2.34 -8.22
C LYS A 5 7.80 -3.57 -7.51
N LEU A 6 7.40 -3.41 -6.25
CA LEU A 6 6.82 -4.48 -5.44
C LEU A 6 5.31 -4.29 -5.36
N LYS A 7 4.59 -5.32 -5.78
CA LYS A 7 3.12 -5.38 -5.66
C LYS A 7 2.75 -6.23 -4.46
N ILE A 8 1.99 -5.67 -3.53
CA ILE A 8 1.46 -6.37 -2.36
C ILE A 8 -0.05 -6.40 -2.48
N LEU A 9 -0.64 -7.60 -2.44
CA LEU A 9 -2.09 -7.75 -2.35
C LEU A 9 -2.45 -8.07 -0.90
N LEU A 10 -3.40 -7.30 -0.36
CA LEU A 10 -3.99 -7.54 0.95
C LEU A 10 -5.40 -8.06 0.76
N PHE A 11 -5.67 -9.22 1.35
CA PHE A 11 -6.98 -9.85 1.38
C PHE A 11 -7.35 -10.13 2.83
N TYR A 12 -8.54 -9.72 3.23
CA TYR A 12 -9.07 -9.98 4.56
C TYR A 12 -10.60 -10.07 4.58
N PRO A 13 -11.19 -10.78 5.57
CA PRO A 13 -12.63 -10.80 5.79
C PRO A 13 -13.20 -9.41 6.11
N VAL A 14 -14.44 -9.14 5.68
CA VAL A 14 -15.17 -7.85 5.85
C VAL A 14 -15.20 -7.34 7.29
N ASN A 15 -15.13 -8.26 8.24
CA ASN A 15 -15.37 -8.10 9.67
C ASN A 15 -14.09 -7.90 10.50
N ILE A 16 -12.93 -7.70 9.86
CA ILE A 16 -11.71 -7.30 10.56
C ILE A 16 -11.43 -5.82 10.31
N GLU A 17 -11.25 -5.04 11.38
CA GLU A 17 -10.90 -3.60 11.33
C GLU A 17 -9.44 -3.36 10.88
N ILE A 18 -9.05 -3.93 9.75
CA ILE A 18 -7.72 -3.78 9.15
C ILE A 18 -7.59 -2.45 8.40
N GLN A 19 -8.70 -1.84 7.98
CA GLN A 19 -8.67 -0.56 7.28
C GLN A 19 -7.96 0.53 8.10
N ASP A 20 -8.18 0.54 9.41
CA ASP A 20 -7.55 1.47 10.34
C ASP A 20 -6.06 1.17 10.51
N PHE A 21 -5.67 -0.11 10.48
CA PHE A 21 -4.29 -0.55 10.48
C PHE A 21 -3.56 -0.16 9.19
N ILE A 22 -4.17 -0.39 8.02
CA ILE A 22 -3.61 0.02 6.72
C ILE A 22 -3.49 1.53 6.68
N GLN A 23 -4.52 2.27 7.06
CA GLN A 23 -4.46 3.74 7.11
C GLN A 23 -3.41 4.25 8.10
N LYS A 24 -3.25 3.66 9.29
CA LYS A 24 -2.23 4.07 10.27
C LYS A 24 -0.83 3.70 9.80
N PHE A 25 -0.65 2.50 9.26
CA PHE A 25 0.60 2.03 8.69
C PHE A 25 1.03 2.96 7.56
N THR A 26 0.10 3.25 6.64
CA THR A 26 0.33 4.12 5.49
C THR A 26 0.47 5.59 5.90
N LYS A 27 -0.43 6.21 6.66
CA LYS A 27 -0.30 7.63 7.05
C LYS A 27 0.90 7.94 7.94
N LYS A 28 1.31 7.05 8.87
CA LYS A 28 2.45 7.33 9.78
C LYS A 28 3.81 7.10 9.15
N ARG A 29 3.93 6.25 8.13
CA ARG A 29 5.22 5.92 7.51
C ARG A 29 5.29 6.22 6.01
N PHE A 30 4.18 6.54 5.37
CA PHE A 30 4.05 6.68 3.92
C PHE A 30 3.43 8.05 3.62
N ASN A 31 4.14 8.88 2.84
CA ASN A 31 3.56 10.10 2.27
C ASN A 31 2.81 9.65 1.02
N THR A 32 1.49 9.55 1.09
CA THR A 32 0.69 8.70 0.20
C THR A 32 -0.06 9.49 -0.86
N ASN A 33 0.18 9.17 -2.13
CA ASN A 33 -0.76 9.44 -3.21
C ASN A 33 -1.87 8.38 -3.15
N TYR A 34 -2.84 8.60 -2.26
CA TYR A 34 -4.00 7.71 -2.08
C TYR A 34 -5.01 7.90 -3.21
N LYS A 35 -5.39 6.81 -3.88
CA LYS A 35 -6.51 6.78 -4.82
C LYS A 35 -7.47 5.66 -4.40
N SER A 36 -8.66 6.05 -3.95
CA SER A 36 -9.75 5.09 -3.71
C SER A 36 -10.48 4.82 -5.01
N THR A 37 -10.75 3.56 -5.31
CA THR A 37 -11.55 3.11 -6.44
C THR A 37 -12.60 2.11 -5.95
N VAL A 38 -13.74 2.02 -6.63
CA VAL A 38 -14.85 1.13 -6.21
C VAL A 38 -14.35 -0.31 -6.06
N GLY A 39 -14.37 -0.83 -4.82
CA GLY A 39 -14.02 -2.20 -4.48
C GLY A 39 -12.53 -2.50 -4.28
N VAL A 40 -11.62 -1.58 -4.60
CA VAL A 40 -10.16 -1.77 -4.39
C VAL A 40 -9.52 -0.43 -4.02
N ASP A 41 -8.81 -0.39 -2.90
CA ASP A 41 -7.99 0.76 -2.52
C ASP A 41 -6.53 0.52 -2.95
N ILE A 42 -5.98 1.41 -3.79
CA ILE A 42 -4.59 1.29 -4.29
C ILE A 42 -3.72 2.38 -3.69
N LEU A 43 -2.61 1.95 -3.09
CA LEU A 43 -1.63 2.82 -2.46
C LEU A 43 -0.26 2.65 -3.12
N ASN A 44 0.35 3.75 -3.57
CA ASN A 44 1.71 3.73 -4.12
C ASN A 44 2.65 4.63 -3.30
N LYS A 45 3.87 4.16 -3.05
CA LYS A 45 4.93 4.96 -2.45
C LYS A 45 6.32 4.53 -2.92
N GLU A 46 7.21 5.50 -3.10
CA GLU A 46 8.66 5.26 -3.19
C GLU A 46 9.27 5.05 -1.79
N VAL A 47 10.00 3.95 -1.62
CA VAL A 47 10.68 3.56 -0.39
C VAL A 47 12.15 3.36 -0.70
N GLU A 48 13.02 4.03 0.05
CA GLU A 48 14.46 3.75 0.05
C GLU A 48 14.72 2.53 0.93
N TYR A 49 15.35 1.49 0.37
CA TYR A 49 15.61 0.23 1.07
C TYR A 49 17.11 -0.04 1.32
N GLU A 50 17.96 0.57 0.50
CA GLU A 50 19.41 0.68 0.68
C GLU A 50 19.84 2.09 0.27
N HIS A 51 21.07 2.49 0.62
CA HIS A 51 21.54 3.86 0.38
C HIS A 51 21.48 4.23 -1.11
N GLY A 52 20.58 5.15 -1.46
CA GLY A 52 20.37 5.61 -2.84
C GLY A 52 19.51 4.68 -3.72
N GLU A 53 19.06 3.55 -3.18
CA GLU A 53 18.23 2.57 -3.89
C GLU A 53 16.75 2.74 -3.53
N VAL A 54 15.94 3.08 -4.53
CA VAL A 54 14.51 3.40 -4.36
C VAL A 54 13.65 2.38 -5.09
N ALA A 55 12.74 1.75 -4.36
CA ALA A 55 11.70 0.88 -4.88
C ALA A 55 10.33 1.53 -4.81
N THR A 56 9.45 1.23 -5.76
CA THR A 56 8.03 1.60 -5.70
C THR A 56 7.22 0.46 -5.09
N LEU A 57 6.65 0.70 -3.92
CA LEU A 57 5.68 -0.17 -3.29
C LEU A 57 4.28 0.15 -3.79
N SER A 58 3.53 -0.86 -4.25
CA SER A 58 2.14 -0.75 -4.68
C SER A 58 1.29 -1.73 -3.86
N ILE A 59 0.51 -1.21 -2.91
CA ILE A 59 -0.36 -2.00 -2.05
C ILE A 59 -1.78 -1.95 -2.62
N TRP A 60 -2.38 -3.12 -2.79
CA TRP A 60 -3.73 -3.31 -3.31
C TRP A 60 -4.55 -3.92 -2.19
N ASP A 61 -5.38 -3.10 -1.56
CA ASP A 61 -6.34 -3.51 -0.54
C ASP A 61 -7.63 -3.93 -1.22
N ILE A 62 -7.88 -5.24 -1.22
CA ILE A 62 -9.07 -5.85 -1.80
C ILE A 62 -9.89 -6.41 -0.64
N ARG A 63 -10.98 -5.71 -0.32
CA ARG A 63 -11.95 -6.21 0.65
C ARG A 63 -12.66 -7.42 0.07
N GLY A 64 -12.76 -8.50 0.85
CA GLY A 64 -13.76 -9.53 0.54
C GLY A 64 -15.15 -8.91 0.50
N GLN A 65 -16.03 -9.38 -0.38
CA GLN A 65 -17.44 -9.02 -0.36
C GLN A 65 -18.19 -9.90 0.63
#